data_AF-A0A942KGJ7-F1
#
_entry.id   AF-A0A942KGJ7-F1
#
_cell.length_a   1.000
_cell.length_b   1.000
_cell.length_c   1.000
_cell.angle_alpha   90.00
_cell.angle_beta   90.00
_cell.angle_gamma   90.00
#
_symmetry.space_group_name_H-M   'P 1'
#
loop_
_entity.id
_entity.type
_entity.pdbx_description
1 polymer ?
#
loop_
_entity_poly.entity_id
_entity_poly.type
_entity_poly.pdbx_seq_one_letter_code
_entity_poly.pdbx_strand_id
1 'polypeptide(L)' 'MPSYAKEDIRIALELFDQEKNATRVVRILGYPTTATLYNWLRQRNSRLLSANPNQRTQSEKGTTSFYKHRKSATVDEKLD' A
#
# COMPACT_ATOMS: atom_id res chain seq x y z
N MET A 1 6.51 -3.87 8.51
CA MET A 1 5.83 -2.66 7.98
C MET A 1 5.84 -1.61 9.07
N PRO A 2 6.03 -0.32 8.76
CA PRO A 2 5.80 0.73 9.76
C PRO A 2 4.38 0.59 10.33
N SER A 3 4.23 0.81 11.64
CA SER A 3 2.95 0.72 12.34
C SER A 3 2.20 2.04 12.13
N TYR A 4 1.09 2.00 11.39
CA TYR A 4 0.23 3.16 11.17
C TYR A 4 -0.91 3.18 12.18
N ALA A 5 -1.36 4.36 12.58
CA ALA A 5 -2.54 4.47 13.43
C ALA A 5 -3.77 3.96 12.68
N LYS A 6 -4.72 3.37 13.41
CA LYS A 6 -5.98 2.90 12.82
C LYS A 6 -6.76 4.04 12.15
N GLU A 7 -6.61 5.26 12.67
CA GLU A 7 -7.22 6.48 12.12
C GLU A 7 -6.64 6.81 10.74
N ASP A 8 -5.31 6.86 10.62
CA ASP A 8 -4.60 7.11 9.37
C ASP A 8 -4.99 6.10 8.27
N ILE A 9 -5.12 4.83 8.66
CA ILE A 9 -5.56 3.76 7.74
C ILE A 9 -6.99 4.04 7.27
N ARG A 10 -7.88 4.46 8.16
CA ARG A 10 -9.29 4.76 7.82
C ARG A 10 -9.37 5.95 6.87
N ILE A 11 -8.70 7.05 7.19
CA ILE A 11 -8.66 8.27 6.37
C ILE A 11 -8.13 7.95 4.97
N ALA A 12 -7.05 7.17 4.85
CA ALA A 12 -6.49 6.80 3.55
C ALA A 12 -7.45 5.93 2.72
N LEU A 13 -8.20 5.03 3.35
CA LEU A 13 -9.19 4.19 2.68
C LEU A 13 -10.43 4.98 2.23
N GLU A 14 -10.87 5.95 3.04
CA GLU A 14 -12.00 6.82 2.73
C GLU A 14 -11.66 7.79 1.59
N LEU A 15 -10.49 8.42 1.63
CA LEU A 15 -10.03 9.28 0.54
C LEU A 15 -9.87 8.49 -0.76
N PHE A 16 -9.41 7.24 -0.68
CA PHE A 16 -9.39 6.36 -1.86
C PHE A 16 -10.78 6.08 -2.40
N ASP A 17 -11.81 5.97 -1.56
CA ASP A 17 -13.18 5.78 -2.04
C ASP A 17 -13.70 6.98 -2.83
N GLN A 18 -13.24 8.20 -2.52
CA GLN A 18 -13.59 9.42 -3.25
C GLN A 18 -12.77 9.58 -4.53
N GLU A 19 -11.44 9.43 -4.43
CA GLU A 19 -10.51 9.72 -5.55
C GLU A 19 -10.36 8.55 -6.54
N LYS A 20 -10.60 7.31 -6.09
CA LYS A 20 -10.37 6.05 -6.84
C LYS A 20 -8.96 5.93 -7.47
N ASN A 21 -7.99 6.70 -6.97
CA ASN A 21 -6.61 6.73 -7.48
C ASN A 21 -5.59 6.69 -6.33
N ALA A 22 -4.90 5.56 -6.17
CA ALA A 22 -3.95 5.35 -5.08
C ALA A 22 -2.77 6.33 -5.09
N THR A 23 -2.24 6.66 -6.27
CA THR A 23 -1.13 7.61 -6.40
C THR A 23 -1.55 9.01 -5.96
N ARG A 24 -2.78 9.41 -6.28
CA ARG A 24 -3.32 10.71 -5.87
C ARG A 24 -3.56 10.77 -4.36
N VAL A 25 -4.12 9.72 -3.76
CA VAL A 25 -4.30 9.60 -2.30
C VAL A 25 -2.96 9.75 -1.56
N VAL A 26 -1.92 9.03 -2.00
CA VAL A 26 -0.58 9.10 -1.40
C VAL A 26 0.05 10.48 -1.57
N ARG A 27 -0.19 11.16 -2.70
CA ARG A 27 0.28 12.55 -2.91
C ARG A 27 -0.42 13.54 -2.00
N ILE A 28 -1.72 13.35 -1.73
CA ILE A 28 -2.51 14.23 -0.85
C ILE A 28 -2.10 14.05 0.62
N LEU A 29 -1.98 12.80 1.07
CA LEU A 29 -1.71 12.49 2.48
C LEU A 29 -0.21 12.50 2.84
N GLY A 30 0.67 12.30 1.87
CA GLY A 30 2.12 12.12 2.11
C GLY A 30 2.48 10.74 2.69
N TYR A 31 1.46 9.91 2.97
CA TYR A 31 1.55 8.53 3.45
C TYR A 31 0.31 7.76 2.99
N PRO A 32 0.25 6.43 3.12
CA PRO A 32 1.40 5.51 3.14
C PRO A 32 2.02 5.42 1.73
N THR A 33 2.82 4.41 1.43
CA THR A 33 3.16 4.11 0.02
C THR A 33 1.95 3.52 -0.74
N THR A 34 1.91 3.64 -2.06
CA THR A 34 0.83 3.08 -2.90
C THR A 34 0.67 1.57 -2.68
N ALA A 35 1.78 0.83 -2.56
CA ALA A 35 1.77 -0.60 -2.26
C ALA A 35 1.14 -0.92 -0.90
N THR A 36 1.38 -0.08 0.11
CA THR A 36 0.75 -0.24 1.44
C THR A 36 -0.75 0.03 1.37
N LEU A 37 -1.17 1.06 0.63
CA LEU A 37 -2.59 1.36 0.41
C LEU A 37 -3.32 0.20 -0.29
N TYR A 38 -2.72 -0.41 -1.32
CA TYR A 38 -3.28 -1.60 -1.96
C TYR A 38 -3.38 -2.80 -1.00
N ASN A 39 -2.40 -2.99 -0.11
CA ASN A 39 -2.47 -4.03 0.92
C ASN A 39 -3.64 -3.80 1.90
N TRP A 40 -3.93 -2.54 2.27
CA TRP A 40 -5.09 -2.22 3.10
C TRP A 40 -6.42 -2.43 2.37
N LEU A 41 -6.50 -2.05 1.09
CA LEU A 41 -7.69 -2.30 0.26
C LEU A 41 -7.96 -3.80 0.10
N ARG A 42 -6.91 -4.61 -0.12
CA ARG A 42 -7.04 -6.07 -0.18
C ARG A 42 -7.53 -6.65 1.14
N GLN A 43 -7.00 -6.18 2.27
CA GLN A 43 -7.45 -6.60 3.61
C GLN A 43 -8.89 -6.17 3.92
N ARG A 44 -9.28 -4.96 3.52
CA ARG A 44 -10.66 -4.47 3.63
C ARG A 44 -11.61 -5.36 2.84
N ASN A 45 -11.27 -5.64 1.58
CA ASN A 45 -12.06 -6.50 0.71
C ASN A 45 -12.12 -7.94 1.22
N SER A 46 -11.01 -8.49 1.74
CA SER A 46 -11.03 -9.85 2.31
C SER A 46 -11.93 -9.95 3.54
N ARG A 47 -12.02 -8.90 4.36
CA ARG A 47 -12.96 -8.86 5.50
C ARG A 47 -14.42 -8.79 5.05
N LEU A 48 -14.70 -8.06 3.96
CA LEU A 48 -16.04 -8.01 3.36
C LEU A 48 -16.41 -9.37 2.74
N LEU A 49 -15.45 -10.06 2.13
CA LEU A 49 -15.66 -11.36 1.48
C LEU A 49 -15.70 -12.53 2.47
N SER A 50 -15.03 -12.47 3.62
CA SER A 50 -15.08 -13.54 4.64
C SER A 50 -16.44 -13.69 5.31
N ALA A 51 -17.34 -12.72 5.14
CA ALA A 51 -18.74 -12.85 5.52
C ALA A 51 -19.54 -13.80 4.60
N ASN A 52 -18.96 -14.24 3.48
CA ASN A 52 -19.58 -15.19 2.55
C ASN A 52 -18.56 -16.29 2.16
N PRO A 53 -18.65 -17.52 2.72
CA PRO A 53 -17.56 -18.50 2.71
C PRO A 53 -17.22 -19.13 1.33
N ASN A 54 -17.83 -18.68 0.24
CA ASN A 54 -17.82 -19.41 -1.04
C ASN A 54 -17.12 -18.74 -2.23
N GLN A 55 -16.25 -17.75 -1.99
CA GLN A 55 -15.49 -17.09 -3.06
C GLN A 55 -13.98 -17.08 -2.73
N ARG A 56 -13.37 -18.27 -2.75
CA ARG A 56 -11.91 -18.39 -2.88
C ARG A 56 -11.54 -18.25 -4.36
N THR A 57 -11.13 -17.06 -4.77
CA THR A 57 -10.31 -16.93 -5.98
C THR A 57 -8.86 -16.67 -5.58
N GLN A 58 -8.13 -17.78 -5.60
CA GLN A 58 -6.70 -17.91 -5.85
C GLN A 58 -6.04 -16.65 -6.45
N SER A 59 -5.25 -15.95 -5.65
CA SER A 59 -4.16 -15.10 -6.15
C SER A 59 -2.99 -15.22 -5.17
N GLU A 60 -2.49 -16.44 -5.07
CA GLU A 60 -1.14 -16.77 -4.63
C GLU A 60 -0.27 -16.93 -5.89
N LYS A 61 -0.05 -15.85 -6.65
CA LYS A 61 0.98 -15.85 -7.71
C LYS A 61 1.64 -14.49 -7.78
N GLY A 62 2.90 -14.44 -7.37
CA GLY A 62 3.81 -13.33 -7.60
C GLY A 62 3.97 -12.39 -6.42
N THR A 63 4.79 -12.78 -5.43
CA THR A 63 5.63 -11.81 -4.73
C THR A 63 6.68 -11.27 -5.72
N THR A 64 6.24 -10.60 -6.79
CA THR A 64 7.13 -9.71 -7.53
C THR A 64 7.33 -8.53 -6.60
N SER A 65 8.41 -8.63 -5.84
CA SER A 65 8.93 -7.61 -4.97
C SER A 65 9.06 -6.29 -5.74
N PHE A 66 8.06 -5.42 -5.58
CA PHE A 66 8.15 -4.01 -5.95
C PHE A 66 9.02 -3.22 -4.95
N TYR A 67 9.60 -3.88 -3.94
CA TYR A 67 10.51 -3.31 -2.94
C TYR A 67 11.98 -3.60 -3.25
N LYS A 68 12.37 -3.40 -4.50
CA LYS A 68 13.74 -3.12 -4.93
C LYS A 68 13.51 -2.12 -6.06
N HIS A 69 13.74 -0.83 -5.93
CA HIS A 69 15.05 -0.18 -5.87
C HIS A 69 14.90 1.15 -5.11
N ARG A 70 15.30 1.23 -3.84
CA ARG A 70 15.94 2.46 -3.37
C ARG A 70 17.42 2.21 -3.59
N LYS A 71 17.98 2.77 -4.67
CA LYS A 71 19.43 2.77 -4.89
C LYS A 71 20.07 3.23 -3.58
N SER A 72 20.94 2.39 -3.03
CA SER A 72 21.98 2.84 -2.12
C SER A 72 22.78 3.88 -2.89
N ALA A 73 22.62 5.16 -2.54
CA ALA A 73 23.58 6.18 -2.91
C ALA A 73 24.60 6.22 -1.76
N THR A 74 25.54 5.29 -1.80
CA THR A 74 26.88 5.55 -1.30
C THR A 74 27.48 6.54 -2.30
N VAL A 75 27.62 7.80 -1.90
CA VAL A 75 28.58 8.71 -2.51
C VAL A 75 29.61 8.99 -1.43
N ASP A 76 30.56 8.07 -1.32
CA ASP A 76 31.90 8.36 -0.84
C ASP A 76 32.75 8.40 -2.11
N GLU A 77 33.16 9.61 -2.55
CA GLU A 77 34.47 9.89 -3.15
C GLU A 77 34.61 11.41 -3.41
N LYS A 78 35.83 11.89 -3.24
CA LYS A 78 36.30 13.28 -3.08
C LYS A 78 36.44 14.09 -4.39
N LEU A 79 36.37 15.42 -4.25
CA LEU A 79 37.28 16.50 -4.77
C LEU A 79 36.50 17.82 -4.54
N ASP A 80 36.98 18.82 -3.80
CA ASP A 80 38.25 19.57 -3.92
C ASP A 80 38.84 19.89 -2.52
#